data_AF-A0A1G3KUZ0-F1
#
_entry.id   AF-A0A1G3KUZ0-F1
#
_cell.length_a   1.000
_cell.length_b   1.000
_cell.length_c   1.000
_cell.angle_alpha   90.00
_cell.angle_beta   90.00
_cell.angle_gamma   90.00
#
_symmetry.space_group_name_H-M   'P 1'
#
loop_
_entity.id
_entity.type
_entity.pdbx_description
1 polymer ?
#
loop_
_entity_poly.entity_id
_entity_poly.type
_entity_poly.pdbx_seq_one_letter_code
_entity_poly.pdbx_strand_id
1 'polypeptide(L)' 'MKPNITLYTKDYCPFCHRAKAHLRAKGVTDWIEIDVEDDPVQFRAMQTASGGRRTVPQIFINGTHVGGSDDL' A
#
# COMPACT_ATOMS: atom_id res chain seq x y z
N MET A 1 -17.18 -10.84 -4.98
CA MET A 1 -15.70 -10.95 -4.94
C MET A 1 -15.18 -9.86 -4.02
N LYS A 2 -14.32 -10.19 -3.05
CA LYS A 2 -13.63 -9.16 -2.25
C LYS A 2 -12.56 -8.50 -3.14
N PRO A 3 -12.34 -7.18 -3.05
CA PRO A 3 -11.26 -6.53 -3.79
C PRO A 3 -9.90 -7.06 -3.30
N ASN A 4 -9.00 -7.40 -4.23
CA ASN A 4 -7.62 -7.73 -3.90
C ASN A 4 -6.87 -6.44 -3.61
N ILE A 5 -6.57 -6.18 -2.34
CA ILE A 5 -5.85 -4.98 -1.93
C ILE A 5 -4.43 -5.36 -1.56
N THR A 6 -3.46 -4.68 -2.17
CA THR A 6 -2.05 -4.79 -1.82
C THR A 6 -1.58 -3.43 -1.30
N LEU A 7 -1.00 -3.43 -0.11
CA LEU A 7 -0.50 -2.25 0.57
C LEU A 7 1.01 -2.43 0.80
N TYR A 8 1.80 -1.57 0.18
CA TYR A 8 3.23 -1.48 0.46
C TYR A 8 3.48 -0.53 1.63
N THR A 9 4.17 -1.02 2.66
CA THR A 9 4.41 -0.30 3.91
C THR A 9 5.88 -0.28 4.30
N LYS A 10 6.18 0.49 5.35
CA LYS A 10 7.39 0.37 6.16
C LYS A 10 6.98 0.36 7.62
N ASP A 11 7.67 -0.40 8.45
CA ASP A 11 7.26 -0.63 9.85
C ASP A 11 7.19 0.66 10.66
N TYR A 12 8.11 1.60 10.45
CA TYR A 12 8.12 2.88 11.17
C TYR A 12 7.18 3.95 10.60
N CYS A 13 6.41 3.66 9.54
CA CYS A 13 5.71 4.71 8.81
C CYS A 13 4.32 5.03 9.41
N PRO A 14 4.12 6.22 10.02
CA PRO A 14 2.84 6.59 10.61
C PRO A 14 1.71 6.71 9.57
N PHE A 15 2.05 7.05 8.32
CA PHE A 15 1.07 7.13 7.22
C PHE A 15 0.53 5.75 6.81
N CYS A 16 1.33 4.69 6.95
CA CYS A 16 0.87 3.32 6.69
C CYS A 16 -0.22 2.90 7.68
N HIS A 17 -0.07 3.26 8.96
CA HIS A 17 -1.11 3.02 9.96
C HIS A 17 -2.40 3.77 9.64
N ARG A 18 -2.30 5.04 9.21
CA ARG A 18 -3.47 5.83 8.78
C ARG A 18 -4.17 5.20 7.58
N ALA A 19 -3.43 4.77 6.56
CA ALA A 19 -3.98 4.07 5.40
C ALA A 19 -4.74 2.79 5.80
N LYS A 20 -4.17 1.95 6.67
CA LYS A 20 -4.85 0.75 7.21
C LYS A 20 -6.13 1.12 7.97
N ALA A 21 -6.10 2.19 8.75
CA ALA A 21 -7.28 2.67 9.47
C ALA A 21 -8.38 3.15 8.51
N HIS A 22 -8.02 3.87 7.44
CA HIS A 22 -8.97 4.27 6.40
C HIS A 22 -9.58 3.07 5.67
N LEU A 23 -8.78 2.04 5.34
CA LEU A 23 -9.29 0.80 4.75
C LEU A 23 -10.29 0.10 5.69
N ARG A 24 -9.96 -0.01 6.99
CA ARG A 24 -10.87 -0.55 8.01
C ARG A 24 -12.15 0.26 8.14
N ALA A 25 -12.07 1.58 8.11
CA ALA A 25 -13.23 2.46 8.15
C ALA A 25 -14.16 2.27 6.93
N LYS A 26 -13.60 1.93 5.77
CA LYS A 26 -14.35 1.55 4.56
C LYS A 26 -14.90 0.11 4.59
N GLY A 27 -14.72 -0.61 5.70
CA GLY A 27 -15.17 -2.00 5.84
C GLY A 27 -14.25 -3.04 5.22
N VAL A 28 -13.07 -2.63 4.73
CA VAL A 28 -12.05 -3.57 4.25
C VAL A 28 -11.29 -4.10 5.45
N THR A 29 -11.26 -5.42 5.61
CA THR A 29 -10.56 -6.12 6.70
C THR A 29 -9.48 -7.06 6.20
N ASP A 30 -9.39 -7.23 4.87
CA ASP A 30 -8.55 -8.19 4.17
C ASP A 30 -7.68 -7.42 3.17
N TRP A 31 -6.35 -7.46 3.34
CA TRP A 31 -5.38 -6.93 2.39
C TRP A 31 -4.04 -7.63 2.55
N ILE A 32 -3.24 -7.62 1.49
CA ILE A 32 -1.87 -8.11 1.48
C ILE A 32 -0.96 -6.94 1.84
N GLU A 33 -0.22 -7.09 2.93
CA GLU A 33 0.77 -6.13 3.34
C GLU A 33 2.16 -6.60 2.90
N ILE A 34 2.90 -5.71 2.24
CA ILE A 34 4.26 -5.98 1.78
C ILE A 34 5.15 -4.91 2.39
N ASP A 35 6.02 -5.31 3.31
CA ASP A 35 7.06 -4.44 3.83
C ASP A 35 8.17 -4.29 2.79
N VAL A 36 8.50 -3.04 2.47
CA VAL A 36 9.55 -2.66 1.52
C VAL A 36 10.73 -1.96 2.20
N GLU A 37 10.78 -1.96 3.54
CA GLU A 37 11.89 -1.39 4.30
C GLU A 37 13.21 -2.11 3.98
N ASP A 38 13.24 -3.43 4.20
CA ASP A 38 14.43 -4.26 4.00
C ASP A 38 14.36 -5.15 2.75
N ASP A 39 13.29 -5.03 1.95
CA ASP A 39 13.14 -5.77 0.70
C ASP A 39 13.33 -4.86 -0.53
N PRO A 40 14.56 -4.76 -1.07
CA PRO A 40 14.84 -3.93 -2.25
C PRO A 40 14.16 -4.48 -3.53
N VAL A 41 13.80 -5.75 -3.57
CA VAL A 41 13.09 -6.35 -4.71
C VAL A 41 11.64 -5.86 -4.70
N GLN A 42 10.98 -5.94 -3.56
CA GLN A 42 9.61 -5.44 -3.39
C GLN A 42 9.56 -3.92 -3.51
N PHE A 43 10.58 -3.20 -3.01
CA PHE A 43 10.69 -1.76 -3.20
C PHE A 43 10.77 -1.37 -4.68
N ARG A 44 11.52 -2.13 -5.49
CA ARG A 44 11.56 -1.94 -6.95
C ARG A 44 10.25 -2.31 -7.63
N ALA A 45 9.62 -3.41 -7.23
CA ALA A 45 8.30 -3.80 -7.73
C ALA A 45 7.25 -2.72 -7.45
N MET A 46 7.20 -2.19 -6.22
CA MET A 46 6.35 -1.07 -5.82
C MET A 46 6.62 0.17 -6.66
N GLN A 47 7.89 0.55 -6.86
CA GLN A 47 8.24 1.71 -7.70
C GLN A 47 7.74 1.53 -9.14
N THR A 48 8.00 0.39 -9.76
CA THR A 48 7.54 0.11 -11.13
C THR A 48 6.01 0.17 -11.22
N ALA A 49 5.32 -0.46 -10.26
CA ALA A 49 3.87 -0.51 -10.25
C ALA A 49 3.21 0.86 -9.98
N SER A 50 3.86 1.72 -9.19
CA SER A 50 3.37 3.07 -8.84
C SER A 50 3.80 4.18 -9.81
N GLY A 51 4.39 3.82 -10.96
CA GLY A 51 4.87 4.80 -11.95
C GLY A 51 6.11 5.58 -11.50
N GLY A 52 6.94 4.98 -10.65
CA GLY A 52 8.20 5.53 -10.15
C GLY A 52 8.12 6.16 -8.76
N ARG A 53 7.00 6.04 -8.03
CA ARG A 53 6.90 6.59 -6.68
C ARG A 53 7.74 5.78 -5.70
N ARG A 54 8.48 6.48 -4.84
CA ARG A 54 9.40 5.93 -3.83
C ARG A 54 8.87 6.03 -2.39
N THR A 55 7.75 6.69 -2.22
CA THR A 55 7.14 7.02 -0.93
C THR A 55 6.17 5.92 -0.52
N VAL A 56 6.12 5.57 0.77
CA VAL A 56 5.05 4.73 1.34
C VAL A 56 4.03 5.60 2.08
N PRO A 57 2.77 5.16 2.24
CA PRO A 57 2.19 3.91 1.70
C PRO A 57 1.95 3.98 0.18
N GLN A 58 1.96 2.85 -0.50
CA GLN A 58 1.43 2.71 -1.86
C GLN A 58 0.36 1.63 -1.90
N ILE A 59 -0.82 1.96 -2.42
CA ILE A 59 -2.01 1.11 -2.35
C ILE A 59 -2.44 0.72 -3.75
N PHE A 60 -2.71 -0.57 -3.91
CA PHE A 60 -3.21 -1.16 -5.14
C PHE A 60 -4.51 -1.89 -4.85
N ILE A 61 -5.55 -1.61 -5.62
CA ILE A 61 -6.85 -2.27 -5.53
C ILE A 61 -7.10 -2.96 -6.87
N ASN A 62 -7.23 -4.28 -6.86
CA ASN A 62 -7.40 -5.12 -8.06
C ASN A 62 -6.32 -4.83 -9.12
N GLY A 63 -5.07 -4.60 -8.69
CA GLY A 63 -3.95 -4.25 -9.57
C GLY A 63 -3.94 -2.81 -10.07
N THR A 64 -4.96 -2.00 -9.74
CA THR A 64 -4.98 -0.57 -10.05
C THR A 64 -4.30 0.20 -8.93
N HIS A 65 -3.32 1.04 -9.29
CA HIS A 65 -2.68 1.94 -8.35
C HIS A 65 -3.67 3.03 -7.92
N VAL A 66 -3.98 3.09 -6.63
CA VAL A 66 -4.90 4.08 -6.06
C VAL A 66 -4.13 5.31 -5.56
N GLY A 67 -2.91 5.11 -5.05
CA GLY A 67 -2.05 6.19 -4.57
C GLY A 67 -1.54 5.96 -3.16
N GLY A 68 -1.26 7.06 -2.46
CA GLY A 68 -0.73 7.06 -1.10
C GLY A 68 -1.78 7.25 -0.01
N SER A 69 -1.34 7.66 1.19
CA SER A 69 -2.26 7.93 2.31
C SER A 69 -3.17 9.14 2.06
N ASP A 70 -2.75 10.08 1.21
CA ASP A 70 -3.50 11.30 0.88
C ASP A 70 -4.51 11.09 -0.26
N ASP A 71 -4.35 10.01 -1.04
CA ASP A 71 -5.27 9.64 -2.13
C ASP A 71 -6.40 8.69 -1.66
N LEU A 72 -6.42 8.33 -0.37
CA LEU A 72 -7.29 7.30 0.23
C LEU A 72 -8.52 7.87 0.94
#